data_AF-A0A1H0W6X8-F1
#
_entry.id   AF-A0A1H0W6X8-F1
#
_cell.length_a   1.000
_cell.length_b   1.000
_cell.length_c   1.000
_cell.angle_alpha   90.00
_cell.angle_beta   90.00
_cell.angle_gamma   90.00
#
_symmetry.space_group_name_H-M   'P 1'
#
loop_
_entity.id
_entity.type
_entity.pdbx_description
1 polymer ?
#
loop_
_entity_poly.entity_id
_entity_poly.type
_entity_poly.pdbx_seq_one_letter_code
_entity_poly.pdbx_strand_id
1 'polypeptide(L)'
;MGRSTETFGKKEKEKARLKKAKDKKERAEERKANAGTGKSLEDMMAYIDEHGNITSTPPDPSRKLKVNSEDIQIGIAKRQDLPHDTVRNGVVSFFNEAKGYGFIRDLQTEESIFVHINALTGPIKENNLVTFETEQGQKGLSAINVKIK
;
A
#
# COMPACT_ATOMS: atom_id res chain seq x y z
N MET A 1 -22.99 9.27 89.05
CA MET A 1 -22.68 9.48 87.62
C MET A 1 -21.35 8.82 87.29
N GLY A 2 -21.35 7.63 86.68
CA GLY A 2 -20.12 6.94 86.26
C GLY A 2 -19.95 7.02 84.75
N ARG A 3 -18.92 7.73 84.27
CA ARG A 3 -18.56 7.78 82.84
C ARG A 3 -18.04 6.41 82.42
N SER A 4 -18.67 5.78 81.44
CA SER A 4 -18.18 4.54 80.83
C SER A 4 -16.83 4.79 80.16
N THR A 5 -15.77 4.16 80.67
CA THR A 5 -14.43 4.20 80.09
C THR A 5 -14.39 3.29 78.86
N GLU A 6 -14.39 3.89 77.67
CA GLU A 6 -14.25 3.14 76.43
C GLU A 6 -12.88 2.46 76.37
N THR A 7 -12.85 1.15 76.12
CA THR A 7 -11.61 0.39 76.02
C THR A 7 -10.81 0.83 74.79
N PHE A 8 -9.49 0.94 74.94
CA PHE A 8 -8.57 1.43 73.90
C PHE A 8 -8.76 0.71 72.55
N GLY A 9 -8.96 -0.61 72.57
CA GLY A 9 -9.20 -1.41 71.35
C GLY A 9 -10.50 -1.08 70.59
N LYS A 10 -11.55 -0.58 71.26
CA LYS A 10 -12.78 -0.12 70.57
C LYS A 10 -12.51 1.19 69.81
N LYS A 11 -11.78 2.10 70.44
CA LYS A 11 -11.38 3.40 69.87
C LYS A 11 -10.43 3.24 68.67
N GLU A 12 -9.51 2.28 68.73
CA GLU A 12 -8.63 1.96 67.60
C GLU A 12 -9.39 1.38 66.39
N LYS A 13 -10.33 0.46 66.63
CA LYS A 13 -11.14 -0.14 65.56
C LYS A 13 -12.04 0.88 64.87
N GLU A 14 -12.61 1.80 65.63
CA GLU A 14 -13.42 2.89 65.08
C GLU A 14 -12.58 3.90 64.27
N LYS A 15 -11.39 4.26 64.78
CA LYS A 15 -10.43 5.10 64.07
C LYS A 15 -9.98 4.46 62.75
N ALA A 16 -9.74 3.15 62.72
CA ALA A 16 -9.39 2.41 61.51
C ALA A 16 -10.54 2.40 60.50
N ARG A 17 -11.80 2.25 60.96
CA ARG A 17 -12.99 2.30 60.11
C ARG A 17 -13.22 3.69 59.52
N LEU A 18 -13.03 4.75 60.31
CA LEU A 18 -13.09 6.14 59.85
C LEU A 18 -12.00 6.46 58.83
N LYS A 19 -10.77 5.97 59.06
CA LYS A 19 -9.66 6.14 58.10
C LYS A 19 -9.96 5.45 56.77
N LYS A 20 -10.45 4.19 56.79
CA LYS A 20 -10.86 3.46 55.59
C LYS A 20 -12.03 4.14 54.85
N ALA A 21 -12.97 4.72 55.57
CA ALA A 21 -14.09 5.44 54.97
C ALA A 21 -13.66 6.77 54.32
N LYS A 22 -12.73 7.50 54.94
CA LYS A 22 -12.14 8.72 54.36
C LYS A 22 -11.33 8.42 53.11
N ASP A 23 -10.43 7.44 53.16
CA ASP A 23 -9.63 6.99 52.01
C ASP A 23 -10.51 6.57 50.83
N LYS A 24 -11.61 5.85 51.11
CA LYS A 24 -12.58 5.46 50.08
C LYS A 24 -13.32 6.66 49.48
N LYS A 25 -13.64 7.69 50.28
CA LYS A 25 -14.30 8.91 49.79
C LYS A 25 -13.34 9.76 48.96
N GLU A 26 -12.12 9.97 49.43
CA GLU A 26 -11.09 10.72 48.73
C GLU A 26 -10.76 10.07 47.39
N ARG A 27 -10.61 8.74 47.34
CA ARG A 27 -10.41 8.00 46.10
C ARG A 27 -11.63 8.05 45.15
N ALA A 28 -12.84 8.16 45.70
CA ALA A 28 -14.05 8.34 44.90
C ALA A 28 -14.17 9.78 44.36
N GLU A 29 -13.77 10.78 45.13
CA GLU A 29 -13.71 12.19 44.70
C GLU A 29 -12.59 12.42 43.69
N GLU A 30 -11.42 11.81 43.87
CA GLU A 30 -10.32 11.81 42.89
C GLU A 30 -10.75 11.15 41.58
N ARG A 31 -11.48 10.02 41.65
CA ARG A 31 -12.10 9.41 40.47
C ARG A 31 -13.20 10.28 39.85
N LYS A 32 -13.90 11.11 40.63
CA LYS A 32 -14.98 11.99 40.14
C LYS A 32 -14.42 13.28 39.54
N ALA A 33 -13.36 13.82 40.12
CA ALA A 33 -12.61 14.97 39.60
C ALA A 33 -11.86 14.58 38.31
N ASN A 34 -11.22 13.41 38.30
CA ASN A 34 -10.60 12.84 37.09
C ASN A 34 -11.60 12.20 36.12
N ALA A 35 -12.88 12.04 36.49
CA ALA A 35 -13.93 11.64 35.56
C ALA A 35 -14.41 12.80 34.67
N GLY A 36 -13.99 14.04 34.95
CA GLY A 36 -14.33 15.24 34.19
C GLY A 36 -13.25 15.69 33.21
N THR A 37 -11.97 15.47 33.51
CA THR A 37 -10.79 15.85 32.70
C THR A 37 -10.52 14.90 31.52
N GLY A 38 -11.59 14.47 30.85
CA GLY A 38 -11.50 13.61 29.66
C GLY A 38 -12.86 13.25 29.04
N LYS A 39 -13.92 14.03 29.30
CA LYS A 39 -15.28 13.75 28.82
C LYS A 39 -15.99 14.90 28.12
N SER A 40 -15.40 16.08 27.99
CA SER A 40 -15.93 17.08 27.06
C SER A 40 -15.45 16.72 25.66
N LEU A 41 -16.40 16.56 24.73
CA LEU A 41 -16.16 16.28 23.30
C LEU A 41 -15.06 17.20 22.73
N GLU A 42 -15.07 18.47 23.16
CA GLU A 42 -14.10 19.51 22.79
C GLU A 42 -12.63 19.20 23.19
N ASP A 43 -12.40 18.54 24.33
CA ASP A 43 -11.05 18.24 24.85
C ASP A 43 -10.47 16.96 24.23
N MET A 44 -11.33 16.16 23.59
CA MET A 44 -10.94 15.00 22.78
C MET A 44 -10.73 15.38 21.31
N MET A 45 -11.17 16.57 20.90
CA MET A 45 -11.05 17.08 19.54
C MET A 45 -9.83 18.00 19.42
N ALA A 46 -8.72 17.44 18.94
CA ALA A 46 -7.57 18.22 18.50
C ALA A 46 -7.72 18.58 17.02
N TYR A 47 -7.45 19.84 16.67
CA TYR A 47 -7.39 20.25 15.28
C TYR A 47 -6.03 19.85 14.70
N ILE A 48 -5.99 19.54 13.40
CA ILE A 48 -4.76 19.15 12.69
C ILE A 48 -4.33 20.33 11.81
N ASP A 49 -3.10 20.79 11.97
CA ASP A 49 -2.51 21.82 11.11
C ASP A 49 -2.09 21.26 9.73
N GLU A 50 -1.65 22.13 8.82
CA GLU A 50 -1.20 21.78 7.45
C GLU A 50 0.03 20.84 7.43
N HIS A 51 0.67 20.59 8.58
CA HIS A 51 1.85 19.74 8.74
C HIS A 51 1.57 18.48 9.57
N GLY A 52 0.31 18.22 9.93
CA GLY A 52 -0.09 17.03 10.67
C GLY A 52 0.07 17.13 12.19
N ASN A 53 0.34 18.31 12.75
CA ASN A 53 0.48 18.50 14.20
C ASN A 53 -0.87 18.82 14.85
N ILE A 54 -1.03 18.34 16.08
CA ILE A 54 -2.16 18.68 16.93
C ILE A 54 -2.06 20.15 17.38
N THR A 55 -3.05 20.95 17.00
CA THR A 55 -3.22 22.34 17.44
C THR A 55 -4.55 22.51 18.14
N SER A 56 -4.59 23.40 19.14
CA SER A 56 -5.81 23.78 19.85
C SER A 56 -6.62 24.83 19.10
N THR A 57 -6.09 25.39 18.00
CA THR A 57 -6.73 26.47 17.25
C THR A 57 -7.39 25.90 15.98
N PRO A 58 -8.68 26.18 15.73
CA PRO A 58 -9.36 25.71 14.53
C PRO A 58 -8.64 26.18 13.26
N PRO A 59 -8.47 25.32 12.24
CA PRO A 59 -7.81 25.69 10.99
C PRO A 59 -8.67 26.72 10.26
N ASP A 60 -8.06 27.84 9.90
CA ASP A 60 -8.72 28.98 9.28
C ASP A 60 -9.37 28.56 7.94
N PRO A 61 -10.70 28.70 7.76
CA PRO A 61 -11.42 28.16 6.60
C PRO A 61 -10.98 28.77 5.26
N SER A 62 -10.28 29.90 5.29
CA SER A 62 -9.75 30.61 4.13
C SER A 62 -8.49 29.99 3.52
N ARG A 63 -7.79 29.07 4.23
CA ARG A 63 -6.57 28.41 3.75
C ARG A 63 -6.78 27.04 3.13
N LYS A 64 -8.04 26.63 2.91
CA LYS A 64 -8.37 25.35 2.28
C LYS A 64 -7.86 25.33 0.84
N LEU A 65 -6.94 24.41 0.54
CA LEU A 65 -6.53 24.09 -0.82
C LEU A 65 -7.75 23.59 -1.60
N LYS A 66 -8.19 24.36 -2.59
CA LYS A 66 -9.23 23.94 -3.53
C LYS A 66 -8.62 22.92 -4.48
N VAL A 67 -8.71 21.64 -4.12
CA VAL A 67 -8.34 20.56 -5.04
C VAL A 67 -9.51 20.35 -5.99
N ASN A 68 -9.29 20.56 -7.29
CA ASN A 68 -10.29 20.28 -8.30
C ASN A 68 -10.56 18.77 -8.31
N SER A 69 -11.83 18.38 -8.22
CA SER A 69 -12.25 16.97 -8.18
C SER A 69 -11.81 16.19 -9.43
N GLU A 70 -11.52 16.88 -10.53
CA GLU A 70 -11.07 16.30 -11.79
C GLU A 70 -9.59 15.86 -11.78
N ASP A 71 -8.77 16.42 -10.89
CA ASP A 71 -7.33 16.11 -10.77
C ASP A 71 -7.05 14.93 -9.82
N ILE A 72 -8.04 14.56 -9.00
CA ILE A 72 -7.95 13.44 -8.07
C ILE A 72 -8.10 12.14 -8.87
N GLN A 73 -6.98 11.58 -9.31
CA GLN A 73 -6.94 10.26 -9.95
C GLN A 73 -7.25 9.16 -8.92
N ILE A 74 -8.53 8.84 -8.77
CA ILE A 74 -9.03 7.80 -7.83
C ILE A 74 -8.70 6.38 -8.34
N GLY A 75 -8.27 6.25 -9.60
CA GLY A 75 -7.86 4.99 -10.23
C GLY A 75 -6.35 4.84 -10.33
N ILE A 76 -5.87 3.59 -10.35
CA ILE A 76 -4.52 3.28 -10.82
C ILE A 76 -4.31 3.94 -12.19
N ALA A 77 -3.23 4.69 -12.36
CA ALA A 77 -2.86 5.22 -13.67
C ALA A 77 -2.90 4.06 -14.68
N LYS A 78 -3.73 4.15 -15.72
CA LYS A 78 -3.64 3.22 -16.85
C LYS A 78 -2.19 3.28 -17.29
N ARG A 79 -1.49 2.14 -17.19
CA ARG A 79 -0.13 1.99 -17.71
C ARG A 79 -0.18 2.53 -19.14
N GLN A 80 0.55 3.59 -19.42
CA GLN A 80 0.61 4.11 -20.78
C GLN A 80 1.06 2.95 -21.66
N ASP A 81 0.24 2.59 -22.65
CA ASP A 81 0.61 1.62 -23.68
C ASP A 81 1.76 2.26 -24.46
N LEU A 82 2.98 2.11 -23.93
CA LEU A 82 4.19 2.48 -24.63
C LEU A 82 4.17 1.73 -25.96
N PRO A 83 4.42 2.39 -27.10
CA PRO A 83 4.52 1.70 -28.36
C PRO A 83 5.62 0.65 -28.21
N HIS A 84 5.21 -0.63 -28.21
CA HIS A 84 6.15 -1.72 -28.24
C HIS A 84 6.92 -1.58 -29.54
N ASP A 85 8.24 -1.40 -29.44
CA ASP A 85 9.12 -1.44 -30.61
C ASP A 85 8.78 -2.70 -31.41
N THR A 86 8.32 -2.49 -32.64
CA THR A 86 7.90 -3.57 -33.52
C THR A 86 9.09 -4.43 -33.90
N VAL A 87 10.29 -3.83 -33.98
CA VAL A 87 11.54 -4.49 -34.36
C VAL A 87 12.29 -4.97 -33.12
N ARG A 88 12.54 -6.28 -33.05
CA ARG A 88 13.27 -6.95 -31.98
C ARG A 88 14.44 -7.77 -32.49
N ASN A 89 15.33 -8.13 -31.58
CA ASN A 89 16.51 -8.95 -31.87
C ASN A 89 16.45 -10.23 -31.06
N GLY A 90 16.84 -11.34 -31.68
CA GLY A 90 16.82 -12.64 -31.04
C GLY A 90 17.79 -13.63 -31.65
N VAL A 91 17.82 -14.82 -31.07
CA VAL A 91 18.64 -15.93 -31.53
C VAL A 91 17.71 -17.07 -31.95
N VAL A 92 17.96 -17.64 -33.13
CA VAL A 92 17.20 -18.80 -33.62
C VAL A 92 17.51 -20.00 -32.73
N SER A 93 16.54 -20.45 -31.93
CA SER A 93 16.71 -21.60 -31.06
C SER A 93 16.58 -22.92 -31.80
N PHE A 94 15.66 -22.98 -32.77
CA PHE A 94 15.36 -24.18 -33.54
C PHE A 94 14.76 -23.78 -34.87
N PHE A 95 15.20 -24.42 -35.96
CA PHE A 95 14.59 -24.22 -37.26
C PHE A 95 14.58 -25.53 -38.05
N ASN A 96 13.39 -25.95 -38.48
CA ASN A 96 13.23 -27.13 -39.31
C ASN A 96 12.97 -26.69 -40.76
N GLU A 97 13.99 -26.81 -41.61
CA GLU A 97 13.89 -26.48 -43.04
C GLU A 97 12.88 -27.36 -43.79
N ALA A 98 12.76 -28.65 -43.42
CA ALA A 98 11.85 -29.58 -44.09
C ALA A 98 10.37 -29.28 -43.80
N LYS A 99 10.05 -28.81 -42.59
CA LYS A 99 8.68 -28.44 -42.19
C LYS A 99 8.39 -26.95 -42.30
N GLY A 100 9.41 -26.11 -42.49
CA GLY A 100 9.26 -24.68 -42.69
C GLY A 100 8.83 -23.88 -41.45
N TYR A 101 9.15 -24.34 -40.25
CA TYR A 101 8.87 -23.60 -39.01
C TYR A 101 10.05 -23.64 -38.03
N GLY A 102 10.07 -22.70 -37.11
CA GLY A 102 11.05 -22.65 -36.05
C GLY A 102 10.64 -21.75 -34.89
N PHE A 103 11.60 -21.50 -34.01
CA PHE A 103 11.46 -20.62 -32.85
C PHE A 103 12.68 -19.71 -32.72
N ILE A 104 12.41 -18.44 -32.44
CA ILE A 104 13.41 -17.42 -32.15
C ILE A 104 13.24 -17.04 -30.69
N ARG A 105 14.33 -17.05 -29.92
CA ARG A 105 14.34 -16.57 -28.55
C ARG A 105 14.67 -15.08 -28.57
N ASP A 106 13.76 -14.25 -28.06
CA ASP A 106 13.98 -12.81 -27.94
C ASP A 106 15.11 -12.53 -26.93
N LEU A 107 15.98 -11.55 -27.22
CA LEU A 107 17.02 -11.12 -26.29
C LEU A 107 16.47 -10.20 -25.17
N GLN A 108 15.32 -9.56 -25.39
CA GLN A 108 14.73 -8.64 -24.40
C GLN A 108 13.79 -9.36 -23.42
N THR A 109 12.86 -10.16 -23.93
CA THR A 109 11.86 -10.85 -23.10
C THR A 109 12.21 -12.30 -22.80
N GLU A 110 13.24 -12.86 -23.45
CA GLU A 110 13.60 -14.28 -23.40
C GLU A 110 12.48 -15.24 -23.83
N GLU A 111 11.38 -14.72 -24.37
CA GLU A 111 10.25 -15.50 -24.83
C GLU A 111 10.57 -16.19 -26.17
N SER A 112 9.97 -17.37 -26.36
CA SER A 112 10.05 -18.13 -27.60
C SER A 112 8.99 -17.64 -28.57
N ILE A 113 9.42 -17.01 -29.66
CA ILE A 113 8.58 -16.43 -30.69
C ILE A 113 8.55 -17.38 -31.89
N PHE A 114 7.36 -17.63 -32.41
CA PHE A 114 7.15 -18.56 -33.52
C PHE A 114 7.59 -17.92 -34.84
N VAL A 115 8.29 -18.68 -35.70
CA VAL A 115 8.65 -18.24 -37.06
C VAL A 115 8.21 -19.26 -38.10
N HIS A 116 7.70 -18.77 -39.22
CA HIS A 116 7.34 -19.57 -40.39
C HIS A 116 8.25 -19.24 -41.58
N ILE A 117 8.47 -20.19 -42.49
CA ILE A 117 9.33 -20.03 -43.66
C ILE A 117 8.93 -18.84 -44.56
N ASN A 118 7.63 -18.53 -44.61
CA ASN A 118 7.10 -17.39 -45.38
C ASN A 118 7.51 -16.02 -44.80
N ALA A 119 7.87 -15.97 -43.52
CA ALA A 119 8.29 -14.74 -42.85
C ALA A 119 9.81 -14.49 -42.97
N LEU A 120 10.55 -15.43 -43.55
CA LEU A 120 11.99 -15.34 -43.72
C LEU A 120 12.34 -14.60 -45.01
N THR A 121 13.23 -13.62 -44.94
CA THR A 121 13.79 -12.97 -46.14
C THR A 121 14.97 -13.75 -46.73
N GLY A 122 15.57 -14.66 -45.95
CA GLY A 122 16.70 -15.51 -46.37
C GLY A 122 16.82 -16.78 -45.54
N PRO A 123 17.70 -17.72 -45.92
CA PRO A 123 17.88 -18.98 -45.20
C PRO A 123 18.52 -18.74 -43.83
N ILE A 124 17.88 -19.19 -42.77
CA ILE A 124 18.39 -19.10 -41.38
C ILE A 124 18.82 -20.46 -40.88
N LYS A 125 19.82 -20.49 -39.99
CA LYS A 125 20.27 -21.68 -39.26
C LYS A 125 20.08 -21.50 -37.76
N GLU A 126 20.11 -22.61 -37.03
CA GLU A 126 20.14 -22.60 -35.57
C GLU A 126 21.32 -21.77 -35.05
N ASN A 127 21.10 -21.06 -33.94
CA ASN A 127 22.04 -20.12 -33.29
C ASN A 127 22.36 -18.83 -34.06
N ASN A 128 21.74 -18.57 -35.20
CA ASN A 128 21.91 -17.27 -35.87
C ASN A 128 21.26 -16.13 -35.09
N LEU A 129 21.93 -14.99 -35.05
CA LEU A 129 21.37 -13.73 -34.60
C LEU A 129 20.50 -13.14 -35.70
N VAL A 130 19.25 -12.83 -35.36
CA VAL A 130 18.26 -12.33 -36.30
C VAL A 130 17.56 -11.10 -35.75
N THR A 131 17.18 -10.22 -36.66
CA THR A 131 16.28 -9.09 -36.40
C THR A 131 14.94 -9.42 -37.02
N PHE A 132 13.86 -9.24 -36.26
CA PHE A 132 12.51 -9.62 -36.68
C PHE A 132 11.48 -8.68 -36.08
N GLU A 133 10.29 -8.65 -36.66
CA GLU A 133 9.16 -7.90 -36.15
C GLU A 133 8.19 -8.81 -35.41
N THR A 134 7.63 -8.37 -34.27
CA THR A 134 6.63 -9.15 -33.51
C THR A 134 5.20 -8.77 -33.88
N GLU A 135 4.39 -9.76 -34.22
CA GLU A 135 2.96 -9.61 -34.47
C GLU A 135 2.15 -10.62 -33.63
N GLN A 136 0.94 -10.25 -33.19
CA GLN A 136 0.01 -11.20 -32.56
C GLN A 136 -0.73 -12.01 -33.64
N GLY A 137 -0.35 -13.28 -33.78
CA GLY A 137 -1.04 -14.26 -34.63
C GLY A 137 -2.07 -15.10 -33.86
N GLN A 138 -2.76 -16.00 -34.58
CA GLN A 138 -3.80 -16.87 -34.00
C GLN A 138 -3.31 -17.81 -32.89
N LYS A 139 -2.01 -18.11 -32.86
CA LYS A 139 -1.37 -19.03 -31.90
C LYS A 139 -0.41 -18.32 -30.92
N GLY A 140 -0.44 -16.98 -30.87
CA GLY A 140 0.46 -16.18 -30.05
C GLY A 140 1.39 -15.29 -30.87
N LEU A 141 2.50 -14.88 -30.27
CA LEU A 141 3.49 -14.00 -30.90
C LEU A 141 4.19 -14.72 -32.07
N SER A 142 4.12 -14.10 -33.25
CA SER A 142 4.76 -14.55 -34.48
C SER A 142 5.78 -13.52 -34.96
N ALA A 143 6.89 -14.01 -35.50
CA ALA A 143 7.93 -13.20 -36.11
C ALA A 143 7.64 -12.96 -37.61
N ILE A 144 7.79 -11.70 -38.05
CA ILE A 144 7.66 -11.27 -39.45
C ILE A 144 8.95 -10.58 -39.90
N ASN A 145 9.22 -10.56 -41.21
CA ASN A 145 10.36 -9.88 -41.82
C ASN A 145 11.70 -10.26 -41.18
N VAL A 146 11.90 -11.56 -40.93
CA VAL A 146 13.11 -12.04 -40.27
C VAL A 146 14.31 -11.88 -41.20
N LYS A 147 15.32 -11.16 -40.71
CA LYS A 147 16.59 -10.92 -41.38
C LYS A 147 17.74 -11.36 -40.48
N ILE A 148 18.78 -11.93 -41.09
CA ILE A 148 20.03 -12.22 -40.39
C ILE A 148 20.72 -10.89 -40.09
N LYS A 149 21.20 -10.74 -38.86
CA LYS A 149 21.99 -9.59 -38.42
C LYS A 149 23.45 -9.72 -38.83
#